data_AF-A0A6B0XRJ8-F1
#
_entry.id   AF-A0A6B0XRJ8-F1
#
_cell.length_a   1.000
_cell.length_b   1.000
_cell.length_c   1.000
_cell.angle_alpha   90.00
_cell.angle_beta   90.00
_cell.angle_gamma   90.00
#
_symmetry.space_group_name_H-M   'P 1'
#
loop_
_entity.id
_entity.type
_entity.pdbx_description
1 polymer ?
#
loop_
_entity_poly.entity_id
_entity_poly.type
_entity_poly.pdbx_seq_one_letter_code
_entity_poly.pdbx_strand_id
1 'polypeptide(L)'
;MTSHEVIAALARDLANAQRRLNDYVEPIRQEQRAMVRRRRRGIENRIAEVAVARDALHQAIDQNRPLFRKPRTRAQEGVKYGLRKQPGKLVGDADAIVAAVRERMPDKATELLKTTTAPVKAALAKLPGKELASIGVTLEDTGDKVTITMVDADDLEAFVKLMLDDLGEEAA
;
A
#
# COMPACT_ATOMS: atom_id res chain seq x y z
N MET A 1 2.95 0.73 -49.66
CA MET A 1 2.45 0.61 -48.29
C MET A 1 2.73 1.91 -47.58
N THR A 2 1.70 2.57 -47.05
CA THR A 2 1.85 3.86 -46.35
C THR A 2 2.36 3.64 -44.93
N SER A 3 3.05 4.64 -44.34
CA SER A 3 3.61 4.55 -42.99
C SER A 3 2.55 4.19 -41.92
N HIS A 4 1.29 4.61 -42.12
CA HIS A 4 0.19 4.29 -41.22
C HIS A 4 -0.21 2.80 -41.24
N GLU A 5 -0.15 2.12 -42.39
CA GLU A 5 -0.42 0.68 -42.49
C GLU A 5 0.61 -0.15 -41.70
N VAL A 6 1.87 0.29 -41.72
CA VAL A 6 2.96 -0.35 -40.96
C VAL A 6 2.73 -0.19 -39.45
N ILE A 7 2.37 1.02 -39.00
CA ILE A 7 2.07 1.28 -37.58
C ILE A 7 0.85 0.46 -37.12
N ALA A 8 -0.20 0.36 -37.94
CA ALA A 8 -1.37 -0.45 -37.63
C ALA A 8 -1.04 -1.95 -37.55
N ALA A 9 -0.12 -2.44 -38.39
CA ALA A 9 0.38 -3.82 -38.30
C ALA A 9 1.14 -4.05 -36.99
N LEU A 10 2.05 -3.13 -36.61
CA LEU A 10 2.79 -3.23 -35.33
C LEU A 10 1.87 -3.17 -34.11
N ALA A 11 0.84 -2.33 -34.13
CA ALA A 11 -0.16 -2.28 -33.06
C ALA A 11 -0.92 -3.61 -32.95
N ARG A 12 -1.22 -4.26 -34.07
CA ARG A 12 -1.85 -5.59 -34.09
C ARG A 12 -0.92 -6.66 -33.53
N ASP A 13 0.36 -6.60 -33.86
CA ASP A 13 1.37 -7.54 -33.36
C ASP A 13 1.54 -7.42 -31.84
N LEU A 14 1.58 -6.19 -31.31
CA LEU A 14 1.57 -5.92 -29.88
C LEU A 14 0.32 -6.51 -29.21
N ALA A 15 -0.87 -6.27 -29.77
CA ALA A 15 -2.11 -6.81 -29.23
C ALA A 15 -2.15 -8.35 -29.26
N ASN A 16 -1.57 -8.98 -30.28
CA ASN A 16 -1.44 -10.43 -30.36
C ASN A 16 -0.43 -10.97 -29.33
N ALA A 17 0.68 -10.27 -29.10
CA ALA A 17 1.65 -10.64 -28.08
C ALA A 17 1.04 -10.59 -26.68
N GLN A 18 0.28 -9.55 -26.37
CA GLN A 18 -0.42 -9.43 -25.08
C GLN A 18 -1.46 -10.54 -24.89
N ARG A 19 -2.22 -10.89 -25.93
CA ARG A 19 -3.16 -12.01 -25.88
C ARG A 19 -2.46 -13.32 -25.55
N ARG A 20 -1.34 -13.62 -26.20
CA ARG A 20 -0.54 -14.82 -25.90
C ARG A 20 -0.04 -14.85 -24.45
N LEU A 21 0.39 -13.70 -23.92
CA LEU A 21 0.77 -13.60 -22.51
C LEU A 21 -0.42 -13.90 -21.59
N ASN A 22 -1.58 -13.31 -21.87
CA ASN A 22 -2.79 -13.53 -21.08
C ASN A 22 -3.23 -15.00 -21.11
N ASP A 23 -3.21 -15.63 -22.29
CA ASP A 23 -3.57 -17.03 -22.47
C ASP A 23 -2.66 -17.97 -21.67
N TYR A 24 -1.40 -17.58 -21.45
CA TYR A 24 -0.47 -18.34 -20.63
C TYR A 24 -0.67 -18.12 -19.12
N VAL A 25 -0.94 -16.89 -18.70
CA VAL A 25 -1.02 -16.49 -17.28
C VAL A 25 -2.39 -16.78 -16.67
N GLU A 26 -3.47 -16.67 -17.44
CA GLU A 26 -4.82 -16.84 -16.92
C GLU A 26 -5.10 -18.24 -16.34
N PRO A 27 -4.64 -19.36 -16.96
CA PRO A 27 -4.72 -20.68 -16.35
C PRO A 27 -4.03 -20.77 -14.99
N ILE A 28 -2.84 -20.17 -14.85
CA ILE A 28 -2.09 -20.13 -13.58
C ILE A 28 -2.92 -19.43 -12.50
N ARG A 29 -3.52 -18.28 -12.83
CA ARG A 29 -4.43 -17.56 -11.91
C ARG A 29 -5.63 -18.39 -11.52
N GLN A 30 -6.23 -19.11 -12.46
CA GLN A 30 -7.37 -19.97 -12.20
C GLN A 30 -7.01 -21.13 -11.26
N GLU A 31 -5.84 -21.75 -11.44
CA GLU A 31 -5.32 -22.82 -10.59
C GLU A 31 -5.04 -22.34 -9.17
N GLN A 32 -4.35 -21.21 -9.00
CA GLN A 32 -4.12 -20.59 -7.69
C GLN A 32 -5.43 -20.31 -6.96
N ARG A 33 -6.39 -19.68 -7.65
CA ARG A 33 -7.73 -19.41 -7.09
C ARG A 33 -8.45 -20.71 -6.74
N ALA A 34 -8.34 -21.76 -7.57
CA ALA A 34 -8.94 -23.05 -7.28
C ALA A 34 -8.33 -23.71 -6.05
N MET A 35 -7.00 -23.65 -5.88
CA MET A 35 -6.30 -24.15 -4.70
C MET A 35 -6.80 -23.46 -3.42
N VAL A 36 -6.85 -22.12 -3.43
CA VAL A 36 -7.35 -21.34 -2.30
C VAL A 36 -8.82 -21.68 -2.01
N ARG A 37 -9.68 -21.76 -3.03
CA ARG A 37 -11.10 -22.14 -2.87
C ARG A 37 -11.27 -23.51 -2.23
N ARG A 38 -10.48 -24.52 -2.63
CA ARG A 38 -10.52 -25.87 -2.05
C ARG A 38 -10.14 -25.87 -0.57
N ARG A 39 -9.18 -25.04 -0.18
CA ARG A 39 -8.69 -24.95 1.22
C ARG A 39 -9.40 -23.90 2.06
N ARG A 40 -10.23 -23.05 1.45
CA ARG A 40 -10.87 -21.89 2.08
C ARG A 40 -11.55 -22.24 3.40
N ARG A 41 -12.44 -23.24 3.40
CA ARG A 41 -13.15 -23.66 4.61
C ARG A 41 -12.20 -24.13 5.71
N GLY A 42 -11.12 -24.84 5.34
CA GLY A 42 -10.07 -25.21 6.27
C GLY A 42 -9.40 -23.98 6.88
N ILE A 43 -8.97 -23.04 6.05
CA ILE A 43 -8.34 -21.78 6.50
C ILE A 43 -9.28 -21.02 7.45
N GLU A 44 -10.55 -20.83 7.07
CA GLU A 44 -11.56 -20.16 7.89
C GLU A 44 -11.75 -20.85 9.25
N ASN A 45 -11.80 -22.18 9.29
CA ASN A 45 -11.89 -22.93 10.54
C ASN A 45 -10.66 -22.71 11.43
N ARG A 46 -9.44 -22.73 10.88
CA ARG A 46 -8.21 -22.51 11.68
C ARG A 46 -8.12 -21.06 12.18
N ILE A 47 -8.57 -20.09 11.38
CA ILE A 47 -8.69 -18.69 11.82
C ILE A 47 -9.67 -18.60 13.00
N ALA A 48 -10.81 -19.29 12.93
CA ALA A 48 -11.77 -19.34 14.02
C ALA A 48 -11.20 -20.02 15.28
N GLU A 49 -10.49 -21.14 15.13
CA GLU A 49 -9.80 -21.82 16.23
C GLU A 49 -8.79 -20.90 16.94
N VAL A 50 -7.98 -20.15 16.17
CA VAL A 50 -7.03 -19.15 16.70
C VAL A 50 -7.77 -18.02 17.41
N ALA A 51 -8.89 -17.54 16.87
CA ALA A 51 -9.69 -16.49 17.50
C ALA A 51 -10.24 -16.96 18.85
N VAL A 52 -10.82 -18.16 18.91
CA VAL A 52 -11.32 -18.76 20.16
C VAL A 52 -10.20 -18.91 21.19
N ALA A 53 -9.04 -19.42 20.80
CA ALA A 53 -7.89 -19.58 21.71
C ALA A 53 -7.37 -18.23 22.22
N ARG A 54 -7.31 -17.22 21.36
CA ARG A 54 -6.91 -15.85 21.72
C ARG A 54 -7.89 -15.24 22.72
N ASP A 55 -9.18 -15.39 22.49
CA ASP A 55 -10.22 -14.82 23.36
C ASP A 55 -10.25 -15.52 24.72
N ALA A 56 -10.06 -16.85 24.75
CA ALA A 56 -9.89 -17.62 25.99
C ALA A 56 -8.65 -17.16 26.78
N LEU A 57 -7.51 -16.96 26.12
CA LEU A 57 -6.30 -16.45 26.75
C LEU A 57 -6.51 -15.02 27.29
N HIS A 58 -7.18 -14.17 26.51
CA HIS A 58 -7.52 -12.81 26.96
C HIS A 58 -8.39 -12.83 28.21
N GLN A 59 -9.46 -13.64 28.22
CA GLN A 59 -10.36 -13.79 29.37
C GLN A 59 -9.61 -14.33 30.59
N ALA A 60 -8.74 -15.33 30.42
CA ALA A 60 -7.93 -15.88 31.51
C ALA A 60 -6.98 -14.84 32.12
N ILE A 61 -6.33 -14.02 31.29
CA ILE A 61 -5.46 -12.92 31.75
C ILE A 61 -6.27 -11.87 32.50
N ASP A 62 -7.46 -11.54 32.01
CA ASP A 62 -8.31 -10.51 32.63
C ASP A 62 -8.93 -10.97 33.96
N GLN A 63 -9.26 -12.26 34.08
CA GLN A 63 -9.65 -12.86 35.36
C GLN A 63 -8.48 -12.96 36.35
N ASN A 64 -7.24 -13.10 35.86
CA ASN A 64 -6.05 -13.32 36.68
C ASN A 64 -5.04 -12.15 36.63
N ARG A 65 -5.52 -10.91 36.51
CA ARG A 65 -4.69 -9.70 36.47
C ARG A 65 -3.62 -9.61 37.58
N PRO A 66 -3.87 -10.04 38.83
CA PRO A 66 -2.86 -10.00 39.89
C PRO A 66 -1.57 -10.79 39.56
N LEU A 67 -1.64 -11.85 38.75
CA LEU A 67 -0.47 -12.64 38.34
C LEU A 67 0.50 -11.87 37.43
N PHE A 68 0.05 -10.78 36.82
CA PHE A 68 0.80 -9.94 35.89
C PHE A 68 1.26 -8.61 36.52
N ARG A 69 1.45 -8.56 37.85
CA ARG A 69 2.06 -7.40 38.52
C ARG A 69 3.53 -7.24 38.17
N LYS A 70 4.33 -8.32 38.30
CA LYS A 70 5.75 -8.37 37.94
C LYS A 70 6.17 -9.83 37.68
N PRO A 71 6.67 -10.21 36.49
CA PRO A 71 6.74 -9.41 35.26
C PRO A 71 5.35 -9.13 34.68
N ARG A 72 5.18 -7.96 34.04
CA ARG A 72 3.89 -7.55 33.45
C ARG A 72 3.51 -8.32 32.20
N THR A 73 4.49 -8.91 31.54
CA THR A 73 4.33 -9.73 30.33
C THR A 73 5.25 -10.93 30.43
N ARG A 74 4.82 -12.05 29.86
CA ARG A 74 5.59 -13.29 29.72
C ARG A 74 5.59 -13.71 28.25
N ALA A 75 6.51 -14.57 27.86
CA ALA A 75 6.54 -15.16 26.53
C ALA A 75 6.70 -16.68 26.67
N GLN A 76 5.93 -17.43 25.91
CA GLN A 76 5.99 -18.89 25.87
C GLN A 76 5.61 -19.35 24.46
N GLU A 77 6.38 -20.28 23.89
CA GLU A 77 6.09 -20.88 22.56
C GLU A 77 5.83 -19.82 21.45
N GLY A 78 6.56 -18.70 21.49
CA GLY A 78 6.39 -17.60 20.53
C GLY A 78 5.22 -16.66 20.82
N VAL A 79 4.38 -16.94 21.82
CA VAL A 79 3.26 -16.07 22.23
C VAL A 79 3.67 -15.19 23.41
N LYS A 80 3.68 -13.87 23.20
CA LYS A 80 3.89 -12.88 24.25
C LYS A 80 2.54 -12.39 24.80
N TYR A 81 2.33 -12.53 26.11
CA TYR A 81 1.05 -12.23 26.75
C TYR A 81 1.21 -11.53 28.10
N GLY A 82 0.20 -10.76 28.50
CA GLY A 82 0.16 -10.04 29.78
C GLY A 82 -0.47 -8.64 29.66
N LEU A 83 -0.17 -7.77 30.62
CA LEU A 83 -0.81 -6.46 30.75
C LEU A 83 0.11 -5.32 30.31
N ARG A 84 -0.18 -4.73 29.16
CA ARG A 84 0.43 -3.46 28.72
C ARG A 84 -0.49 -2.29 29.08
N LYS A 85 0.08 -1.12 29.39
CA LYS A 85 -0.70 0.12 29.41
C LYS A 85 -1.09 0.47 27.97
N GLN A 86 -2.38 0.71 27.73
CA GLN A 86 -2.81 1.24 26.44
C GLN A 86 -2.16 2.62 26.23
N PRO A 87 -1.63 2.92 25.03
CA PRO A 87 -1.32 4.30 24.69
C PRO A 87 -2.65 5.05 24.73
N GLY A 88 -2.80 6.00 25.65
CA GLY A 88 -4.04 6.76 25.79
C GLY A 88 -4.45 7.37 24.45
N LYS A 89 -5.76 7.47 24.21
CA LYS A 89 -6.26 8.15 23.02
C LYS A 89 -6.15 9.66 23.26
N LEU A 90 -5.46 10.37 22.37
CA LEU A 90 -5.55 11.83 22.31
C LEU A 90 -6.94 12.17 21.76
N VAL A 91 -7.78 12.78 22.59
CA VAL A 91 -9.13 13.21 22.23
C VAL A 91 -9.16 14.73 22.34
N GLY A 92 -9.42 15.38 21.23
CA GLY A 92 -9.58 16.82 21.14
C GLY A 92 -9.79 17.22 19.69
N ASP A 93 -10.35 18.40 19.49
CA ASP A 93 -10.51 19.00 18.18
C ASP A 93 -9.13 19.42 17.63
N ALA A 94 -8.83 19.01 16.40
CA ALA A 94 -7.53 19.22 15.79
C ALA A 94 -7.22 20.72 15.64
N ASP A 95 -8.21 21.52 15.26
CA ASP A 95 -8.03 22.96 15.04
C ASP A 95 -7.81 23.70 16.37
N ALA A 96 -8.56 23.34 17.42
CA ALA A 96 -8.37 23.85 18.76
C ALA A 96 -6.99 23.48 19.34
N ILE A 97 -6.50 22.27 19.07
CA ILE A 97 -5.16 21.82 19.50
C ILE A 97 -4.08 22.61 18.75
N VAL A 98 -4.21 22.79 17.43
CA VAL A 98 -3.26 23.57 16.62
C VAL A 98 -3.19 25.02 17.12
N ALA A 99 -4.33 25.65 17.38
CA ALA A 99 -4.40 27.01 17.91
C ALA A 99 -3.74 27.11 19.30
N ALA A 100 -4.08 26.21 20.22
CA ALA A 100 -3.53 26.20 21.57
C ALA A 100 -2.02 25.91 21.60
N VAL A 101 -1.52 25.03 20.72
CA VAL A 101 -0.09 24.75 20.60
C VAL A 101 0.66 25.98 20.09
N ARG A 102 0.11 26.70 19.10
CA ARG A 102 0.70 27.96 18.60
C ARG A 102 0.71 29.08 19.65
N GLU A 103 -0.32 29.17 20.49
CA GLU A 103 -0.45 30.21 21.51
C GLU A 103 0.39 29.94 22.77
N ARG A 104 0.35 28.70 23.29
CA ARG A 104 0.90 28.38 24.62
C ARG A 104 2.24 27.68 24.58
N MET A 105 2.58 27.05 23.46
CA MET A 105 3.84 26.31 23.29
C MET A 105 4.48 26.62 21.93
N PRO A 106 4.70 27.91 21.59
CA PRO A 106 5.26 28.29 20.30
C PRO A 106 6.63 27.65 20.05
N ASP A 107 7.45 27.52 21.10
CA ASP A 107 8.80 26.93 21.03
C ASP A 107 8.80 25.44 20.63
N LYS A 108 7.69 24.72 20.85
CA LYS A 108 7.53 23.29 20.50
C LYS A 108 6.57 23.07 19.33
N ALA A 109 6.06 24.14 18.72
CA ALA A 109 5.07 24.05 17.66
C ALA A 109 5.62 23.31 16.43
N THR A 110 6.91 23.40 16.14
CA THR A 110 7.58 22.68 15.05
C THR A 110 7.69 21.18 15.28
N GLU A 111 7.77 20.72 16.54
CA GLU A 111 7.81 19.29 16.90
C GLU A 111 6.40 18.69 16.97
N LEU A 112 5.42 19.48 17.44
CA LEU A 112 4.06 19.02 17.72
C LEU A 112 3.10 19.20 16.54
N LEU A 113 3.39 20.11 15.60
CA LEU A 113 2.55 20.38 14.43
C LEU A 113 3.29 20.01 13.15
N LYS A 114 2.68 19.11 12.37
CA LYS A 114 3.16 18.78 11.04
C LYS A 114 2.75 19.90 10.07
N THR A 115 3.71 20.68 9.59
CA THR A 115 3.49 21.65 8.53
C THR A 115 3.82 20.99 7.19
N THR A 116 2.81 20.71 6.37
CA THR A 116 3.02 20.22 4.99
C THR A 116 2.93 21.36 4.01
N THR A 117 4.09 21.84 3.56
CA THR A 117 4.21 22.75 2.42
C THR A 117 4.53 21.91 1.19
N ALA A 118 3.55 21.70 0.31
CA ALA A 118 3.72 20.99 -0.94
C ALA A 118 3.50 21.94 -2.12
N PRO A 119 4.35 21.89 -3.16
CA PRO A 119 4.13 22.68 -4.37
C PRO A 119 2.83 22.24 -5.03
N VAL A 120 1.93 23.20 -5.30
CA VAL A 120 0.69 22.93 -6.02
C VAL A 120 1.02 22.82 -7.51
N LYS A 121 1.38 21.61 -7.95
CA LYS A 121 1.77 21.33 -9.34
C LYS A 121 0.77 21.83 -10.37
N ALA A 122 -0.53 21.74 -10.08
CA ALA A 122 -1.59 22.24 -10.95
C ALA A 122 -1.66 23.77 -11.04
N ALA A 123 -1.23 24.49 -10.01
CA ALA A 123 -1.14 25.95 -10.03
C ALA A 123 0.17 26.39 -10.72
N LEU A 124 1.27 25.68 -10.46
CA LEU A 124 2.55 25.89 -11.15
C LEU A 124 2.41 25.64 -12.66
N ALA A 125 1.71 24.59 -13.09
CA ALA A 125 1.48 24.30 -14.51
C ALA A 125 0.67 25.39 -15.27
N LYS A 126 0.02 26.32 -14.56
CA LYS A 126 -0.74 27.43 -15.14
C LYS A 126 0.06 28.72 -15.26
N LEU A 127 1.26 28.77 -14.67
CA LEU A 127 2.11 29.95 -14.72
C LEU A 127 2.85 30.04 -16.07
N PRO A 128 3.07 31.24 -16.60
CA PRO A 128 3.84 31.41 -17.83
C PRO A 128 5.29 30.94 -17.64
N GLY A 129 5.91 30.36 -18.67
CA GLY A 129 7.24 29.74 -18.60
C GLY A 129 8.36 30.65 -18.07
N LYS A 130 8.23 31.98 -18.20
CA LYS A 130 9.15 32.96 -17.60
C LYS A 130 9.10 32.96 -16.07
N GLU A 131 7.91 32.81 -15.49
CA GLU A 131 7.72 32.74 -14.04
C GLU A 131 8.14 31.37 -13.50
N LEU A 132 7.90 30.29 -14.24
CA LEU A 132 8.37 28.96 -13.86
C LEU A 132 9.90 28.84 -13.88
N ALA A 133 10.55 29.42 -14.89
CA ALA A 133 12.01 29.50 -14.95
C ALA A 133 12.60 30.31 -13.78
N SER A 134 11.91 31.34 -13.30
CA SER A 134 12.35 32.13 -12.14
C SER A 134 12.27 31.38 -10.80
N ILE A 135 11.40 30.36 -10.69
CA ILE A 135 11.22 29.52 -9.49
C ILE A 135 12.06 28.21 -9.60
N GLY A 136 12.84 28.05 -10.67
CA GLY A 136 13.67 26.88 -10.91
C GLY A 136 12.89 25.64 -11.38
N VAL A 137 11.67 25.82 -11.90
CA VAL A 137 10.87 24.74 -12.49
C VAL A 137 11.13 24.73 -14.00
N THR A 138 11.85 23.72 -14.46
CA THR A 138 12.06 23.45 -15.90
C THR A 138 10.90 22.61 -16.42
N LEU A 139 10.19 23.12 -17.43
CA LEU A 139 9.26 22.31 -18.23
C LEU A 139 10.08 21.50 -19.23
N GLU A 140 10.34 20.24 -18.90
CA GLU A 140 10.89 19.27 -19.84
C GLU A 140 9.75 18.62 -20.65
N ASP A 141 10.06 18.23 -21.90
CA ASP A 141 9.19 17.36 -22.71
C ASP A 141 7.81 17.97 -23.09
N THR A 142 7.80 19.23 -23.55
CA THR A 142 6.59 19.91 -24.07
C THR A 142 6.20 19.51 -25.51
N GLY A 143 6.81 18.45 -26.03
CA GLY A 143 6.53 17.90 -27.36
C GLY A 143 5.52 16.75 -27.34
N ASP A 144 5.01 16.40 -28.52
CA ASP A 144 4.13 15.24 -28.68
C ASP A 144 4.89 13.95 -28.33
N LYS A 145 4.39 13.23 -27.31
CA LYS A 145 4.96 11.97 -26.87
C LYS A 145 4.18 10.78 -27.44
N VAL A 146 4.90 9.84 -28.04
CA VAL A 146 4.34 8.55 -28.44
C VAL A 146 3.81 7.84 -27.19
N THR A 147 2.50 7.60 -27.18
CA THR A 147 1.81 6.91 -26.08
C THR A 147 1.29 5.57 -26.59
N ILE A 148 1.68 4.48 -25.93
CA ILE A 148 1.21 3.14 -26.20
C ILE A 148 0.60 2.63 -24.90
N THR A 149 -0.72 2.56 -24.85
CA THR A 149 -1.47 2.06 -23.70
C THR A 149 -2.39 0.96 -24.18
N MET A 150 -2.37 -0.16 -23.47
CA MET A 150 -3.29 -1.27 -23.70
C MET A 150 -4.50 -1.06 -22.79
N VAL A 151 -5.71 -1.12 -23.35
CA VAL A 151 -6.95 -0.78 -22.62
C VAL A 151 -7.21 -1.69 -21.40
N ASP A 152 -6.65 -2.91 -21.39
CA ASP A 152 -6.93 -3.94 -20.37
C ASP A 152 -5.67 -4.68 -19.82
N ALA A 153 -4.47 -4.10 -19.91
CA ALA A 153 -3.22 -4.83 -19.59
C ALA A 153 -2.70 -4.68 -18.16
N ASP A 154 -3.08 -3.62 -17.44
CA ASP A 154 -2.41 -3.21 -16.19
C ASP A 154 -2.46 -4.30 -15.09
N ASP A 155 -3.60 -4.98 -14.95
CA ASP A 155 -3.79 -6.06 -13.97
C ASP A 155 -2.95 -7.30 -14.28
N LEU A 156 -2.69 -7.58 -15.57
CA LEU A 156 -1.88 -8.72 -16.00
C LEU A 156 -0.40 -8.47 -15.74
N GLU A 157 0.10 -7.30 -16.13
CA GLU A 157 1.50 -6.94 -15.94
C GLU A 157 1.87 -6.87 -14.45
N ALA A 158 1.01 -6.26 -13.62
CA ALA A 158 1.21 -6.22 -12.18
C ALA A 158 1.24 -7.62 -11.54
N PHE A 159 0.34 -8.51 -11.98
CA PHE A 159 0.34 -9.90 -11.50
C PHE A 159 1.59 -10.67 -11.93
N VAL A 160 2.00 -10.56 -13.20
CA VAL A 160 3.21 -11.23 -13.71
C VAL A 160 4.44 -10.73 -12.96
N LYS A 161 4.55 -9.42 -12.76
CA LYS A 161 5.63 -8.82 -11.98
C LYS A 161 5.68 -9.38 -10.57
N LEU A 162 4.56 -9.35 -9.84
CA LEU A 162 4.47 -9.89 -8.47
C LEU A 162 4.86 -11.38 -8.43
N MET A 163 4.40 -12.17 -9.40
CA MET A 163 4.72 -13.60 -9.49
C MET A 163 6.20 -13.85 -9.77
N LEU A 164 6.85 -13.02 -10.59
CA LEU A 164 8.30 -13.14 -10.87
C LEU A 164 9.14 -12.64 -9.70
N ASP A 165 8.72 -11.57 -9.03
CA ASP A 165 9.39 -11.06 -7.83
C ASP A 165 9.38 -12.12 -6.71
N ASP A 166 8.23 -12.78 -6.47
CA ASP A 166 8.07 -13.87 -5.50
C ASP A 166 8.97 -15.09 -5.81
N LEU A 167 9.23 -15.35 -7.10
CA LEU A 167 10.15 -16.42 -7.54
C LEU A 167 11.62 -15.98 -7.58
N GLY A 168 11.88 -14.68 -7.70
CA GLY A 168 13.21 -14.09 -7.88
C GLY A 168 13.91 -13.70 -6.58
N GLU A 169 13.18 -13.53 -5.48
CA GLU A 169 13.75 -13.16 -4.17
C GLU A 169 14.38 -14.34 -3.38
N GLU A 170 14.37 -15.57 -3.90
CA GLU A 170 15.07 -16.72 -3.28
C GLU A 170 16.47 -17.02 -3.85
N ALA A 171 17.17 -16.01 -4.38
CA ALA A 171 18.58 -16.14 -4.75
C ALA A 171 19.47 -15.00 -4.24
N ALA A 172 19.46 -14.75 -2.93
CA ALA A 172 20.62 -14.26 -2.14
C ALA A 172 20.33 -14.24 -0.64
#